data_AF-A0A7Z9WBF6-F1
#
_entry.id   AF-A0A7Z9WBF6-F1
#
_cell.length_a   1.000
_cell.length_b   1.000
_cell.length_c   1.000
_cell.angle_alpha   90.00
_cell.angle_beta   90.00
_cell.angle_gamma   90.00
#
_symmetry.space_group_name_H-M   'P 1'
#
loop_
_entity.id
_entity.type
_entity.pdbx_description
1 polymer ?
#
loop_
_entity_poly.entity_id
_entity_poly.type
_entity_poly.pdbx_seq_one_letter_code
_entity_poly.pdbx_strand_id
1 'polypeptide(L)'
;MPANLPPQYFEAEKRYREAKTPQEKIEALEEMLTIMPKHKGTDKLRADLRRKISKFKTQAQQKKGAGKRETAYSIEREGAAQILLVGPPNTGKSSLVRALTNATPDVADFPHSTWKPTPGMVSFENIQFQLVDTPPITREYVDPWM
;
A
#
# COMPACT_ATOMS: atom_id res chain seq x y z
N MET A 1 -41.37 -6.17 15.17
CA MET A 1 -41.69 -7.61 15.09
C MET A 1 -40.38 -8.37 15.06
N PRO A 2 -40.20 -9.43 15.87
CA PRO A 2 -39.02 -10.27 15.75
C PRO A 2 -39.00 -10.90 14.36
N ALA A 3 -37.88 -10.77 13.64
CA ALA A 3 -37.71 -11.40 12.36
C ALA A 3 -37.62 -12.92 12.56
N ASN A 4 -38.41 -13.70 11.84
CA ASN A 4 -38.30 -15.15 11.85
C ASN A 4 -37.06 -15.54 11.03
N LEU A 5 -35.95 -15.80 11.73
CA LEU A 5 -34.67 -16.15 11.12
C LEU A 5 -34.49 -17.67 11.09
N PRO A 6 -34.00 -18.25 9.98
CA PRO A 6 -33.81 -19.69 9.86
C PRO A 6 -32.70 -20.20 10.81
N PRO A 7 -32.72 -21.48 11.22
CA PRO A 7 -31.71 -22.06 12.14
C PRO A 7 -30.25 -21.82 11.69
N GLN A 8 -30.01 -21.92 10.38
CA GLN A 8 -28.70 -21.70 9.75
C GLN A 8 -28.14 -20.29 10.02
N TYR A 9 -29.01 -19.29 10.22
CA TYR A 9 -28.57 -17.94 10.57
C TYR A 9 -27.89 -17.91 11.94
N PHE A 10 -28.41 -18.66 12.91
CA PHE A 10 -27.84 -18.72 14.27
C PHE A 10 -26.51 -19.47 14.29
N GLU A 11 -26.31 -20.45 13.41
CA GLU A 11 -25.02 -21.11 13.21
C GLU A 11 -23.97 -20.17 12.64
N ALA A 12 -24.34 -19.37 11.62
CA ALA A 12 -23.47 -18.33 11.08
C ALA A 12 -23.19 -17.22 12.11
N GLU A 13 -24.17 -16.87 12.95
CA GLU A 13 -23.97 -15.93 14.06
C GLU A 13 -22.99 -16.47 15.11
N LYS A 14 -23.08 -17.76 15.45
CA LYS A 14 -22.11 -18.42 16.35
C LYS A 14 -20.71 -18.36 15.76
N ARG A 15 -20.54 -18.68 14.47
CA ARG A 15 -19.27 -18.55 13.75
C ARG A 15 -18.73 -17.13 13.77
N TYR A 16 -19.58 -16.12 13.59
CA TYR A 16 -19.18 -14.71 13.73
C TYR A 16 -18.66 -14.37 15.15
N ARG A 17 -19.25 -14.95 16.21
CA ARG A 17 -18.82 -14.75 17.60
C ARG A 17 -17.49 -15.44 17.90
N GLU A 18 -17.25 -16.60 17.32
CA GLU A 18 -16.03 -17.41 17.51
C GLU A 18 -14.86 -16.93 16.64
N ALA A 19 -15.14 -16.24 15.54
CA ALA A 19 -14.15 -15.70 14.60
C ALA A 19 -13.13 -14.78 15.26
N LYS A 20 -11.84 -15.05 15.03
CA LYS A 20 -10.71 -14.31 15.60
C LYS A 20 -10.18 -13.27 14.62
N THR A 21 -10.23 -13.57 13.32
CA THR A 21 -9.69 -12.67 12.29
C THR A 21 -10.78 -11.76 11.70
N PRO A 22 -10.42 -10.55 11.23
CA PRO A 22 -11.35 -9.70 10.49
C PRO A 22 -11.94 -10.39 9.26
N GLN A 23 -11.16 -11.27 8.61
CA GLN A 23 -11.56 -12.03 7.42
C GLN A 23 -12.65 -13.05 7.76
N GLU A 24 -12.45 -13.87 8.78
CA GLU A 24 -13.47 -14.83 9.27
C GLU A 24 -14.76 -14.10 9.69
N LYS A 25 -14.63 -12.91 10.29
CA LYS A 25 -15.80 -12.09 10.66
C LYS A 25 -16.56 -11.59 9.44
N ILE A 26 -15.87 -11.22 8.36
CA ILE A 26 -16.52 -10.78 7.11
C ILE A 26 -17.27 -11.95 6.49
N GLU A 27 -16.64 -13.11 6.39
CA GLU A 27 -17.23 -14.32 5.79
C GLU A 27 -18.52 -14.73 6.52
N ALA A 28 -18.48 -14.81 7.85
CA ALA A 28 -19.67 -15.14 8.64
C ALA A 28 -20.80 -14.10 8.48
N LEU A 29 -20.48 -12.81 8.37
CA LEU A 29 -21.49 -11.76 8.14
C LEU A 29 -22.09 -11.80 6.72
N GLU A 30 -21.30 -12.18 5.71
CA GLU A 30 -21.77 -12.35 4.33
C GLU A 30 -22.67 -13.59 4.20
N GLU A 31 -22.36 -14.67 4.93
CA GLU A 31 -23.22 -15.85 5.06
C GLU A 31 -24.55 -15.51 5.74
N MET A 32 -24.52 -14.75 6.86
CA MET A 32 -25.73 -14.26 7.53
C MET A 32 -26.61 -13.42 6.60
N LEU A 33 -26.03 -12.59 5.72
CA LEU A 33 -26.78 -11.82 4.73
C LEU A 33 -27.40 -12.69 3.62
N THR A 34 -26.77 -13.81 3.30
CA THR A 34 -27.23 -14.74 2.26
C THR A 34 -28.41 -15.57 2.74
N ILE A 35 -28.35 -16.04 3.98
CA ILE A 35 -29.38 -16.87 4.62
C ILE A 35 -30.63 -16.04 4.99
N MET A 36 -30.46 -14.75 5.27
CA MET A 36 -31.53 -13.91 5.78
C MET A 36 -32.66 -13.65 4.75
N PRO A 37 -33.94 -13.82 5.13
CA PRO A 37 -35.07 -13.45 4.29
C PRO A 37 -35.05 -11.97 3.90
N LYS A 38 -35.42 -11.64 2.65
CA LYS A 38 -35.42 -10.27 2.13
C LYS A 38 -36.83 -9.67 2.18
N HIS A 39 -37.22 -9.11 3.32
CA HIS A 39 -38.52 -8.46 3.49
C HIS A 39 -38.45 -7.33 4.54
N LYS A 40 -39.50 -6.51 4.64
CA LYS A 40 -39.55 -5.33 5.52
C LYS A 40 -39.17 -5.58 6.99
N GLY A 41 -39.45 -6.78 7.51
CA GLY A 41 -39.08 -7.18 8.87
C GLY A 41 -37.57 -7.35 9.14
N THR A 42 -36.74 -7.51 8.11
CA THR A 42 -35.29 -7.77 8.22
C THR A 42 -34.44 -6.60 7.71
N ASP A 43 -35.03 -5.55 7.16
CA ASP A 43 -34.29 -4.46 6.51
C ASP A 43 -33.30 -3.76 7.44
N LYS A 44 -33.71 -3.47 8.70
CA LYS A 44 -32.82 -2.88 9.71
C LYS A 44 -31.62 -3.77 9.99
N LEU A 45 -31.87 -5.07 10.14
CA LEU A 45 -30.82 -6.05 10.42
C LEU A 45 -29.85 -6.19 9.24
N ARG A 46 -30.34 -6.16 8.00
CA ARG A 46 -29.50 -6.15 6.78
C ARG A 46 -28.61 -4.92 6.72
N ALA A 47 -29.14 -3.75 7.07
CA ALA A 47 -28.36 -2.51 7.13
C ALA A 47 -27.25 -2.62 8.18
N ASP A 48 -27.56 -3.16 9.37
CA ASP A 48 -26.58 -3.38 10.43
C ASP A 48 -25.48 -4.37 10.01
N LEU A 49 -25.81 -5.48 9.33
CA LEU A 49 -24.82 -6.44 8.82
C LEU A 49 -23.90 -5.81 7.77
N ARG A 50 -24.46 -5.07 6.80
CA ARG A 50 -23.67 -4.35 5.78
C ARG A 50 -22.72 -3.34 6.40
N ARG A 51 -23.17 -2.59 7.42
CA ARG A 51 -22.33 -1.64 8.15
C ARG A 51 -21.16 -2.35 8.85
N LYS A 52 -21.42 -3.51 9.48
CA LYS A 52 -20.37 -4.32 10.13
C LYS A 52 -19.35 -4.84 9.10
N ILE A 53 -19.81 -5.35 7.95
CA ILE A 53 -18.93 -5.80 6.86
C ILE A 53 -18.03 -4.66 6.38
N SER A 54 -18.59 -3.48 6.14
CA SER A 54 -17.80 -2.32 5.72
C SER A 54 -16.73 -1.97 6.76
N LYS A 55 -17.09 -1.94 8.04
CA LYS A 55 -16.15 -1.66 9.14
C LYS A 55 -15.00 -2.67 9.17
N PHE A 56 -15.29 -3.97 9.06
CA PHE A 56 -14.26 -5.01 9.09
C PHE A 56 -13.42 -5.03 7.80
N LYS A 57 -13.98 -4.71 6.63
CA LYS A 57 -13.21 -4.54 5.38
C LYS A 57 -12.20 -3.40 5.50
N THR A 58 -12.60 -2.25 6.05
CA THR A 58 -11.67 -1.14 6.33
C THR A 58 -10.57 -1.53 7.32
N GLN A 59 -10.91 -2.24 8.40
CA GLN A 59 -9.91 -2.71 9.37
C GLN A 59 -8.95 -3.76 8.79
N ALA A 60 -9.45 -4.68 7.95
CA ALA A 60 -8.63 -5.66 7.25
C ALA A 60 -7.69 -4.98 6.24
N GLN A 61 -8.16 -3.92 5.57
CA GLN A 61 -7.34 -3.12 4.66
C GLN A 61 -6.29 -2.30 5.40
N GLN A 62 -6.63 -1.73 6.57
CA GLN A 62 -5.66 -1.03 7.44
C GLN A 62 -4.59 -1.97 8.02
N LYS A 63 -4.93 -3.22 8.35
CA LYS A 63 -3.94 -4.22 8.80
C LYS A 63 -3.11 -4.83 7.67
N LYS A 64 -3.65 -4.93 6.45
CA LYS A 64 -2.90 -5.32 5.24
C LYS A 64 -2.03 -4.20 4.67
N GLY A 65 -2.36 -2.95 4.99
CA GLY A 65 -1.37 -1.88 5.10
C GLY A 65 -0.47 -2.16 6.31
N ALA A 66 0.26 -3.29 6.26
CA ALA A 66 1.49 -3.45 7.03
C ALA A 66 2.18 -2.11 6.99
N GLY A 67 2.49 -1.57 8.17
CA GLY A 67 2.66 -0.14 8.40
C GLY A 67 3.39 0.53 7.25
N LYS A 68 3.05 1.79 6.96
CA LYS A 68 4.01 2.69 6.31
C LYS A 68 5.35 2.35 6.96
N ARG A 69 6.19 1.55 6.27
CA ARG A 69 7.62 1.68 6.44
C ARG A 69 7.73 3.15 6.15
N GLU A 70 8.01 3.94 7.18
CA GLU A 70 8.69 5.19 6.92
C GLU A 70 9.92 4.75 6.15
N THR A 71 9.77 4.64 4.82
CA THR A 71 10.90 4.66 3.94
C THR A 71 11.55 5.96 4.35
N ALA A 72 12.79 5.88 4.82
CA ALA A 72 13.52 7.05 5.31
C ALA A 72 13.48 8.19 4.26
N TYR A 73 13.16 7.83 3.01
CA TYR A 73 12.94 8.68 1.87
C TYR A 73 11.52 8.50 1.33
N SER A 74 10.74 9.57 1.36
CA SER A 74 9.47 9.69 0.62
C SER A 74 9.67 10.79 -0.41
N ILE A 75 9.86 10.40 -1.68
CA ILE A 75 9.94 11.35 -2.80
C ILE A 75 8.56 11.43 -3.45
N GLU A 76 7.99 12.63 -3.51
CA GLU A 76 6.76 12.87 -4.24
C GLU A 76 6.98 12.66 -5.74
N ARG A 77 6.03 11.96 -6.38
CA ARG A 77 6.13 11.67 -7.81
C ARG A 77 5.79 12.92 -8.61
N GLU A 78 6.67 13.24 -9.56
CA GLU A 78 6.51 14.38 -10.46
C GLU A 78 6.65 13.96 -11.93
N GLY A 79 6.10 14.78 -12.83
CA GLY A 79 6.15 14.54 -14.28
C GLY A 79 5.28 13.38 -14.75
N ALA A 80 5.57 12.90 -15.96
CA ALA A 80 4.85 11.79 -16.58
C ALA A 80 5.27 10.43 -16.02
N ALA A 81 6.51 10.31 -15.54
CA ALA A 81 7.01 9.12 -14.85
C ALA A 81 8.19 9.44 -13.93
N GLN A 82 8.35 8.60 -12.91
CA GLN A 82 9.51 8.55 -12.03
C GLN A 82 10.40 7.37 -12.43
N ILE A 83 11.69 7.64 -12.66
CA ILE A 83 12.69 6.69 -13.15
C ILE A 83 13.79 6.58 -12.09
N LEU A 84 14.01 5.37 -11.57
CA LEU A 84 15.02 5.08 -10.56
C LEU A 84 16.31 4.57 -11.23
N LEU A 85 17.44 5.18 -10.92
CA LEU A 85 18.74 4.71 -11.38
C LEU A 85 19.37 3.77 -10.35
N VAL A 86 19.40 2.48 -10.67
CA VAL A 86 19.89 1.43 -9.76
C VAL A 86 21.20 0.84 -10.28
N GLY A 87 22.16 0.61 -9.39
CA GLY A 87 23.39 -0.11 -9.73
C GLY A 87 24.50 -0.01 -8.70
N PRO A 88 25.64 -0.69 -8.94
CA PRO A 88 26.82 -0.66 -8.07
C PRO A 88 27.37 0.76 -7.84
N PRO A 89 28.24 0.98 -6.83
CA PRO A 89 28.93 2.24 -6.66
C PRO A 89 29.85 2.52 -7.86
N ASN A 90 30.15 3.80 -8.10
CA ASN A 90 31.09 4.26 -9.13
C ASN A 90 30.73 3.86 -10.59
N THR A 91 29.46 3.56 -10.87
CA THR A 91 28.97 3.31 -12.25
C THR A 91 28.45 4.55 -12.97
N GLY A 92 28.59 5.74 -12.36
CA GLY A 92 28.21 7.01 -12.98
C GLY A 92 26.73 7.41 -12.82
N LYS A 93 25.97 6.78 -11.93
CA LYS A 93 24.53 7.10 -11.68
C LYS A 93 24.31 8.58 -11.34
N SER A 94 25.02 9.08 -10.33
CA SER A 94 24.94 10.48 -9.88
C SER A 94 25.42 11.44 -10.96
N SER A 95 26.47 11.07 -11.70
CA SER A 95 26.95 11.84 -12.86
C SER A 95 25.90 11.93 -13.97
N LEU A 96 25.15 10.84 -14.22
CA LEU A 96 24.07 10.81 -15.20
C LEU A 96 22.92 11.74 -14.79
N VAL A 97 22.48 11.68 -13.53
CA VAL A 97 21.44 12.61 -13.02
C VAL A 97 21.91 14.05 -13.10
N ARG A 98 23.15 14.34 -12.70
CA ARG A 98 23.73 15.69 -12.80
C ARG A 98 23.84 16.17 -14.24
N ALA A 99 24.12 15.28 -15.20
CA ALA A 99 24.28 15.65 -16.60
C ALA A 99 22.92 15.89 -17.30
N LEU A 100 21.89 15.15 -16.92
CA LEU A 100 20.57 15.18 -17.56
C LEU A 100 19.57 16.11 -16.86
N THR A 101 19.85 16.54 -15.63
CA THR A 101 18.92 17.33 -14.82
C THR A 101 19.62 18.54 -14.22
N ASN A 102 18.85 19.49 -13.70
CA ASN A 102 19.39 20.59 -12.90
C ASN A 102 19.67 20.19 -11.44
N ALA A 103 19.54 18.91 -11.08
CA ALA A 103 19.85 18.45 -9.74
C ALA A 103 21.36 18.44 -9.49
N THR A 104 21.74 18.68 -8.24
CA THR A 104 23.14 18.67 -7.78
C THR A 104 23.35 17.51 -6.81
N PRO A 105 23.32 16.24 -7.28
CA PRO A 105 23.66 15.12 -6.42
C PRO A 105 25.13 15.21 -5.99
N ASP A 106 25.42 14.73 -4.78
CA ASP A 106 26.79 14.64 -4.27
C ASP A 106 27.56 13.57 -5.06
N VAL A 107 28.55 13.99 -5.84
CA VAL A 107 29.43 13.10 -6.61
C VAL A 107 30.79 13.10 -5.94
N ALA A 108 31.22 11.94 -5.44
CA ALA A 108 32.55 11.76 -4.86
C ALA A 108 33.15 10.42 -5.27
N ASP A 109 34.49 10.35 -5.32
CA ASP A 109 35.26 9.20 -5.84
C ASP A 109 35.33 8.00 -4.88
N PHE A 110 34.80 8.13 -3.66
CA PHE A 110 34.72 7.05 -2.69
C PHE A 110 33.36 6.31 -2.76
N PRO A 111 33.32 4.99 -2.48
CA PRO A 111 32.06 4.25 -2.46
C PRO A 111 31.09 4.85 -1.43
N HIS A 112 29.79 4.85 -1.74
CA HIS A 112 28.70 5.40 -0.91
C HIS A 112 28.61 6.95 -0.89
N SER A 113 28.79 7.63 -2.01
CA SER A 113 28.54 9.08 -2.09
C SER A 113 27.03 9.44 -1.99
N THR A 114 26.15 8.65 -2.62
CA THR A 114 24.69 8.84 -2.52
C THR A 114 24.12 8.15 -1.28
N TRP A 115 24.07 8.85 -0.14
CA TRP A 115 23.36 8.37 1.06
C TRP A 115 21.86 8.68 1.04
N LYS A 116 21.44 9.61 0.19
CA LYS A 116 20.05 10.07 0.08
C LYS A 116 19.60 10.01 -1.38
N PRO A 117 18.45 9.39 -1.68
CA PRO A 117 17.85 9.48 -3.00
C PRO A 117 17.67 10.93 -3.43
N THR A 118 18.18 11.29 -4.61
CA THR A 118 18.16 12.67 -5.11
C THR A 118 17.34 12.75 -6.39
N PRO A 119 16.15 13.39 -6.37
CA PRO A 119 15.35 13.59 -7.57
C PRO A 119 15.90 14.75 -8.43
N GLY A 120 15.74 14.63 -9.75
CA GLY A 120 16.02 15.66 -10.73
C GLY A 120 15.07 15.57 -11.91
N MET A 121 14.57 16.71 -12.37
CA MET A 121 13.66 16.78 -13.52
C MET A 121 14.45 16.87 -14.83
N VAL A 122 14.04 16.07 -15.82
CA VAL A 122 14.53 16.13 -17.21
C VAL A 122 13.36 16.30 -18.16
N SER A 123 13.56 17.09 -19.21
CA SER A 123 12.67 17.16 -20.36
C SER A 123 13.15 16.24 -21.47
N PHE A 124 12.26 15.41 -22.00
CA PHE A 124 12.45 14.76 -23.29
C PHE A 124 11.25 15.11 -24.17
N GLU A 125 11.54 15.74 -25.32
CA GLU A 125 10.53 16.44 -26.12
C GLU A 125 9.71 17.42 -25.25
N ASN A 126 8.39 17.26 -25.24
CA ASN A 126 7.46 18.11 -24.50
C ASN A 126 7.02 17.47 -23.17
N ILE A 127 7.71 16.44 -22.70
CA ILE A 127 7.32 15.64 -21.54
C ILE A 127 8.40 15.73 -20.45
N GLN A 128 7.96 15.95 -19.21
CA GLN A 128 8.81 15.99 -18.03
C GLN A 128 8.90 14.60 -17.38
N PHE A 129 10.09 14.19 -17.01
CA PHE A 129 10.37 12.95 -16.28
C PHE A 129 11.17 13.25 -15.03
N GLN A 130 10.89 12.53 -13.95
CA GLN A 130 11.65 12.63 -12.70
C GLN A 130 12.67 11.49 -12.65
N LEU A 131 13.95 11.82 -12.76
CA LEU A 131 15.04 10.87 -12.51
C LEU A 131 15.39 10.91 -11.02
N VAL A 132 15.63 9.75 -10.42
CA VAL A 132 16.02 9.63 -9.02
C VAL A 132 17.34 8.87 -8.95
N ASP A 133 18.40 9.56 -8.51
CA ASP A 133 19.67 8.90 -8.14
C ASP A 133 19.45 8.14 -6.83
N THR A 134 19.77 6.85 -6.78
CA THR A 134 19.61 6.03 -5.57
C THR A 134 20.97 5.68 -4.98
N PRO A 135 21.02 5.40 -3.66
CA PRO A 135 22.17 4.75 -3.05
C PRO A 135 22.61 3.50 -3.85
N PRO A 136 23.92 3.20 -3.85
CA PRO A 136 24.44 2.05 -4.58
C PRO A 136 23.92 0.73 -3.98
N ILE A 137 23.68 -0.25 -4.85
CA ILE A 137 23.36 -1.62 -4.44
C ILE A 137 24.62 -2.48 -4.61
N THR A 138 25.10 -3.06 -3.52
CA THR A 138 26.19 -4.04 -3.52
C THR A 138 25.75 -5.36 -2.88
N ARG A 139 26.59 -6.41 -2.94
CA ARG A 139 26.30 -7.67 -2.25
C ARG A 139 26.42 -7.52 -0.73
N GLU A 140 27.26 -6.59 -0.31
CA GLU A 140 27.62 -6.31 1.08
C GLU A 140 26.70 -5.26 1.71
N TYR A 141 26.07 -4.40 0.90
CA TYR A 141 25.24 -3.29 1.36
C TYR A 141 24.05 -3.06 0.41
N VAL A 142 22.86 -3.20 0.99
CA VAL A 142 21.61 -2.68 0.46
C VAL A 142 21.04 -1.82 1.56
N ASP A 143 20.67 -0.57 1.25
CA ASP A 143 20.03 0.30 2.23
C ASP A 143 18.77 -0.40 2.76
N PRO A 144 18.68 -0.71 4.08
CA PRO A 144 17.53 -1.41 4.66
C PRO A 144 16.21 -0.66 4.52
N TRP A 145 16.27 0.64 4.20
CA TRP A 145 15.14 1.56 4.13
C TRP A 145 14.77 1.96 2.69
N MET A 146 15.43 1.38 1.68
CA MET A 146 15.10 1.48 0.25
C MET A 146 13.99 0.51 -0.15
#